data_AF-A0A7S2YZM1-F1
#
_entry.id   AF-A0A7S2YZM1-F1
#
_cell.length_a   1.000
_cell.length_b   1.000
_cell.length_c   1.000
_cell.angle_alpha   90.00
_cell.angle_beta   90.00
_cell.angle_gamma   90.00
#
_symmetry.space_group_name_H-M   'P 1'
#
loop_
_entity.id
_entity.type
_entity.pdbx_description
1 polymer ?
#
loop_
_entity_poly.entity_id
_entity_poly.type
_entity_poly.pdbx_seq_one_letter_code
_entity_poly.pdbx_strand_id
1 'polypeptide(L)'
;LKFVDLLQSSLMSENNIRAWCESCNTYVPMNQKRIVSSLPTVLAVNCNVKNLQQLKYFGSSERGSSSSPWLKSCFCLKTDEAKGHILAKAAGEEGVDDKEWAT
;
A
#
# COMPACT_ATOMS: atom_id res chain seq x y z
N LEU A 1 -1.31 -5.01 10.88
CA LEU A 1 -1.19 -4.52 9.49
C LEU A 1 -0.77 -5.70 8.62
N LYS A 2 -1.61 -6.06 7.66
CA LYS A 2 -1.30 -7.06 6.63
C LYS A 2 -0.37 -6.41 5.60
N PHE A 3 0.32 -7.24 4.82
CA PHE A 3 1.16 -6.74 3.73
C PHE A 3 0.38 -5.86 2.74
N VAL A 4 -0.84 -6.26 2.38
CA VAL A 4 -1.69 -5.53 1.41
C VAL A 4 -2.10 -4.14 1.90
N ASP A 5 -2.39 -3.98 3.20
CA ASP A 5 -2.69 -2.68 3.81
C ASP A 5 -1.50 -1.73 3.68
N LEU A 6 -0.29 -2.24 3.99
CA LEU A 6 0.95 -1.47 3.91
C LEU A 6 1.30 -1.09 2.47
N LEU A 7 1.12 -2.03 1.54
CA LEU A 7 1.34 -1.79 0.13
C LEU A 7 0.37 -0.72 -0.40
N GLN A 8 -0.92 -0.82 -0.07
CA GLN A 8 -1.93 0.15 -0.46
C GLN A 8 -1.63 1.55 0.09
N SER A 9 -1.31 1.67 1.39
CA SER A 9 -0.90 2.96 1.98
C SER A 9 0.39 3.50 1.37
N SER A 10 1.37 2.63 1.07
CA SER A 10 2.59 3.03 0.39
C SER A 10 2.30 3.54 -1.03
N LEU A 11 1.35 2.92 -1.72
CA LEU A 11 0.93 3.28 -3.08
C LEU A 11 0.25 4.66 -3.14
N MET A 12 -0.51 5.01 -2.10
CA MET A 12 -1.34 6.22 -2.02
C MET A 12 -0.87 7.18 -0.91
N SER A 13 0.43 7.48 -0.87
CA SER A 13 0.99 8.35 0.17
C SER A 13 0.47 9.79 0.05
N GLU A 14 0.11 10.38 1.19
CA GLU A 14 -0.24 11.78 1.34
C GLU A 14 0.73 12.45 2.30
N ASN A 15 1.39 13.51 1.85
CA ASN A 15 2.38 14.25 2.63
C ASN A 15 2.00 15.72 2.72
N ASN A 16 2.11 16.29 3.93
CA ASN A 16 2.05 17.73 4.13
C ASN A 16 3.48 18.28 4.18
N ILE A 17 3.83 19.15 3.24
CA ILE A 17 5.15 19.78 3.17
C ILE A 17 5.01 21.29 3.11
N ARG A 18 6.09 22.01 3.42
CA ARG A 18 6.20 23.42 3.03
C ARG A 18 6.86 23.52 1.67
N ALA A 19 6.19 24.17 0.73
CA ALA A 19 6.68 24.41 -0.61
C ALA A 19 6.62 25.91 -0.93
N TRP A 20 7.55 26.36 -1.78
CA TRP A 20 7.48 27.71 -2.33
C TRP A 20 6.31 27.81 -3.30
N CYS A 21 5.44 28.80 -3.11
CA CYS A 21 4.35 29.09 -4.02
C CYS A 21 4.69 30.34 -4.83
N GLU A 22 4.88 30.19 -6.14
CA GLU A 22 5.22 31.30 -7.04
C GLU A 22 4.13 32.39 -7.04
N SER A 23 2.85 32.00 -6.99
CA SER A 23 1.73 32.96 -6.96
C SER A 23 1.66 33.78 -5.68
N CYS A 24 2.11 33.21 -4.55
CA CYS A 24 2.10 33.87 -3.24
C CYS A 24 3.46 34.49 -2.88
N ASN A 25 4.52 34.19 -3.64
CA ASN A 25 5.90 34.57 -3.39
C ASN A 25 6.36 34.27 -1.94
N THR A 26 5.94 33.11 -1.40
CA THR A 26 6.24 32.69 -0.02
C THR A 26 6.14 31.17 0.15
N TYR A 27 6.72 30.64 1.24
CA TYR A 27 6.58 29.23 1.63
C TYR A 27 5.24 28.98 2.31
N VAL A 28 4.41 28.14 1.71
CA VAL A 28 3.08 27.77 2.21
C VAL A 28 2.99 26.27 2.50
N PRO A 29 2.11 25.84 3.41
CA PRO A 29 1.75 24.43 3.54
C PRO A 29 1.10 23.94 2.24
N MET A 30 1.60 22.83 1.71
CA MET A 30 1.10 22.15 0.53
C MET A 30 0.82 20.69 0.87
N ASN A 31 -0.36 20.22 0.47
CA ASN A 31 -0.71 18.81 0.55
C ASN A 31 -0.38 18.13 -0.78
N GLN A 32 0.58 17.20 -0.75
CA GLN A 32 0.98 16.40 -1.91
C GLN A 32 0.40 15.00 -1.76
N LYS A 33 -0.45 14.61 -2.72
CA LYS A 33 -1.04 13.28 -2.80
C LYS A 33 -0.48 12.54 -4.00
N ARG A 34 -0.12 11.27 -3.81
CA ARG A 34 0.23 10.40 -4.92
C ARG A 34 -1.00 9.66 -5.43
N ILE A 35 -1.30 9.86 -6.70
CA ILE A 35 -2.40 9.18 -7.40
C ILE A 35 -1.78 8.22 -8.41
N VAL A 36 -2.08 6.93 -8.25
CA VAL A 36 -1.65 5.90 -9.21
C VAL A 36 -2.68 5.82 -10.32
N SER A 37 -2.25 6.11 -11.56
CA SER A 37 -3.13 6.10 -12.74
C SER A 37 -3.31 4.70 -13.33
N SER A 38 -2.30 3.85 -13.21
CA SER A 38 -2.27 2.51 -13.82
C SER A 38 -1.28 1.61 -13.09
N LEU A 39 -1.52 0.30 -13.11
CA LEU A 39 -0.64 -0.70 -12.52
C LEU A 39 0.38 -1.22 -13.55
N PRO A 40 1.67 -1.34 -13.20
CA PRO A 40 2.66 -1.94 -14.08
C PRO A 40 2.49 -3.47 -14.11
N THR A 41 2.92 -4.11 -15.22
CA THR A 41 2.95 -5.57 -15.34
C THR A 41 3.89 -6.23 -14.32
N VAL A 42 4.94 -5.52 -13.92
CA VAL A 42 5.92 -5.98 -12.91
C VAL A 42 6.03 -4.93 -11.83
N LEU A 43 5.80 -5.33 -10.58
CA LEU A 43 5.91 -4.47 -9.40
C LEU A 43 7.14 -4.86 -8.57
N ALA A 44 8.10 -3.93 -8.44
CA ALA A 44 9.22 -4.07 -7.51
C ALA A 44 8.89 -3.37 -6.19
N VAL A 45 9.03 -4.08 -5.07
CA VAL A 45 8.77 -3.55 -3.72
C VAL A 45 10.06 -3.53 -2.90
N ASN A 46 10.45 -2.35 -2.43
CA ASN A 46 11.55 -2.21 -1.49
C ASN A 46 11.00 -2.02 -0.07
N CYS A 47 11.27 -2.98 0.82
CA CYS A 47 10.80 -2.94 2.21
C CYS A 47 11.59 -1.97 3.11
N ASN A 48 12.72 -1.42 2.64
CA ASN A 48 13.54 -0.43 3.33
C ASN A 48 13.77 -0.74 4.82
N VAL A 49 14.18 -1.98 5.13
CA VAL A 49 14.41 -2.45 6.50
C VAL A 49 15.63 -1.75 7.09
N LYS A 50 15.45 -1.00 8.18
CA LYS A 50 16.51 -0.16 8.80
C LYS A 50 17.11 -0.77 10.06
N ASN A 51 16.42 -1.71 10.71
CA ASN A 51 16.88 -2.30 11.96
C ASN A 51 16.33 -3.71 12.19
N LEU A 52 16.90 -4.40 13.18
CA LEU A 52 16.53 -5.77 13.53
C LEU A 52 15.09 -5.92 14.03
N GLN A 53 14.49 -4.88 14.62
CA GLN A 53 13.10 -4.94 15.06
C GLN A 53 12.15 -5.02 13.86
N GLN A 54 12.40 -4.23 12.81
CA GLN A 54 11.65 -4.29 11.56
C GLN A 54 11.86 -5.62 10.82
N LEU A 55 13.08 -6.16 10.83
CA LEU A 55 13.35 -7.47 10.26
C LEU A 55 12.54 -8.57 10.97
N LYS A 56 12.50 -8.54 12.32
CA LYS A 56 11.67 -9.46 13.10
C LYS A 56 10.20 -9.31 12.79
N TYR A 57 9.71 -8.07 12.62
CA TYR A 57 8.32 -7.81 12.23
C TYR A 57 7.96 -8.49 10.90
N PHE A 58 8.80 -8.37 9.87
CA PHE A 58 8.56 -9.00 8.57
C PHE A 58 8.80 -10.51 8.55
N GLY A 59 9.71 -11.01 9.39
CA GLY A 59 10.05 -12.44 9.50
C GLY A 59 9.22 -13.23 10.51
N SER A 60 8.31 -12.59 11.24
CA SER A 60 7.48 -13.26 12.24
C SER A 60 6.42 -14.12 11.55
N SER A 61 6.74 -15.39 11.31
CA SER A 61 5.74 -16.41 10.94
C SER A 61 4.85 -16.81 12.13
N GLU A 62 5.18 -16.37 13.35
CA GLU A 62 4.54 -16.84 14.58
C GLU A 62 4.26 -15.71 15.57
N ARG A 63 2.99 -15.38 15.75
CA ARG A 63 2.39 -15.28 17.10
C ARG A 63 1.02 -15.96 17.01
N GLY A 64 0.89 -17.07 17.71
CA GLY A 64 -0.23 -18.00 17.60
C GLY A 64 -1.60 -17.33 17.70
N SER A 65 -2.37 -17.43 16.62
CA SER A 65 -3.61 -18.21 16.58
C SER A 65 -3.99 -18.38 15.10
N SER A 66 -4.06 -19.63 14.64
CA SER A 66 -4.69 -20.09 13.37
C SER A 66 -4.47 -19.27 12.07
N SER A 67 -3.50 -19.74 11.26
CA SER A 67 -3.68 -20.17 9.85
C SER A 67 -2.95 -19.46 8.70
N SER A 68 -2.25 -18.33 8.86
CA SER A 68 -1.73 -17.63 7.67
C SER A 68 -0.47 -16.76 7.86
N PRO A 69 0.52 -16.82 6.93
CA PRO A 69 1.73 -15.99 6.98
C PRO A 69 1.42 -14.50 6.74
N TRP A 70 2.30 -13.61 7.25
CA TRP A 70 2.16 -12.15 7.10
C TRP A 70 2.23 -11.69 5.64
N LEU A 71 3.13 -12.31 4.85
CA LEU A 71 3.18 -12.19 3.39
C LEU A 71 2.56 -13.45 2.78
N LYS A 72 1.43 -13.29 2.09
CA LYS A 72 0.81 -14.37 1.31
C LYS A 72 1.59 -14.64 0.03
N SER A 73 1.44 -15.84 -0.53
CA SER A 73 2.04 -16.22 -1.81
C SER A 73 1.51 -15.41 -2.99
N CYS A 74 0.29 -14.88 -2.89
CA CYS A 74 -0.29 -13.98 -3.88
C CYS A 74 -1.24 -12.94 -3.26
N PHE A 75 -1.42 -11.85 -3.98
CA PHE A 75 -2.34 -10.75 -3.68
C PHE A 75 -2.77 -10.10 -5.00
N CYS A 76 -3.88 -9.36 -4.97
CA CYS A 76 -4.41 -8.64 -6.12
C CYS A 76 -4.31 -7.14 -5.88
N LEU A 77 -4.03 -6.38 -6.94
CA LEU A 77 -4.13 -4.93 -6.97
C LEU A 77 -5.12 -4.54 -8.06
N LYS A 78 -5.98 -3.58 -7.77
CA LYS A 78 -6.83 -2.94 -8.78
C LYS A 78 -6.85 -1.43 -8.59
N THR A 79 -6.97 -0.71 -9.70
CA THR A 79 -7.31 0.72 -9.68
C THR A 79 -8.81 0.87 -9.48
N ASP A 80 -9.22 1.71 -8.54
CA ASP A 80 -10.63 2.05 -8.31
C ASP A 80 -10.78 3.57 -8.32
N GLU A 81 -11.41 4.10 -9.36
CA GLU A 81 -11.67 5.52 -9.52
C GLU A 81 -12.71 6.04 -8.51
N ALA A 82 -13.63 5.19 -8.05
CA ALA A 82 -14.68 5.56 -7.10
C ALA A 82 -14.20 5.56 -5.63
N LYS A 83 -13.24 4.68 -5.27
CA LYS A 83 -12.69 4.57 -3.90
C LYS A 83 -11.34 5.26 -3.69
N GLY A 84 -10.84 5.99 -4.70
CA GLY A 84 -9.66 6.85 -4.52
C GLY A 84 -8.31 6.14 -4.67
N HIS A 85 -8.22 5.25 -5.66
CA HIS A 85 -7.08 5.03 -6.56
C HIS A 85 -6.43 3.65 -6.56
N ILE A 86 -6.17 2.98 -5.44
CA ILE A 86 -5.66 1.59 -5.44
C ILE A 86 -6.31 0.79 -4.31
N LEU A 87 -6.76 -0.42 -4.65
CA LEU A 87 -7.19 -1.41 -3.70
C LEU A 87 -6.24 -2.62 -3.74
N ALA A 88 -5.88 -3.12 -2.57
CA ALA A 88 -5.08 -4.33 -2.41
C ALA A 88 -5.86 -5.38 -1.62
N LYS A 89 -5.87 -6.63 -2.12
CA LYS A 89 -6.54 -7.77 -1.47
C LYS A 89 -5.57 -8.93 -1.32
N ALA A 90 -5.51 -9.54 -0.14
CA ALA A 90 -4.71 -10.75 0.08
C ALA A 90 -5.50 -11.99 -0.39
N ALA A 91 -4.81 -13.00 -0.90
CA ALA A 91 -5.47 -14.24 -1.31
C ALA A 91 -6.12 -14.98 -0.11
N GLY A 92 -7.37 -15.42 -0.30
CA GLY A 92 -8.14 -16.18 0.69
C GLY A 92 -8.90 -15.33 1.73
N GLU A 93 -9.10 -14.04 1.51
CA GLU A 93 -10.02 -13.23 2.33
C GLU A 93 -11.48 -13.43 1.89
N GLU A 94 -12.29 -14.06 2.76
CA GLU A 94 -13.74 -14.27 2.55
C GLU A 94 -14.51 -12.94 2.57
N GLY A 95 -15.42 -12.76 1.62
CA GLY A 95 -16.41 -11.67 1.65
C GLY A 95 -16.49 -10.76 0.41
N VAL A 96 -15.67 -10.98 -0.63
CA VAL A 96 -15.81 -10.25 -1.91
C VAL A 96 -15.59 -11.26 -3.03
N ASP A 97 -16.58 -11.40 -3.92
CA ASP A 97 -16.58 -12.30 -5.06
C ASP A 97 -15.25 -12.16 -5.82
N ASP A 98 -14.47 -13.25 -5.88
CA ASP A 98 -13.19 -13.27 -6.57
C ASP A 98 -13.35 -12.98 -8.07
N LYS A 99 -14.57 -13.10 -8.62
CA LYS A 99 -14.91 -12.67 -9.99
C LYS A 99 -14.85 -11.15 -10.18
N GLU A 100 -15.04 -10.35 -9.13
CA GLU A 100 -15.00 -8.88 -9.18
C GLU A 100 -13.55 -8.32 -9.27
N TRP A 101 -12.55 -9.18 -9.08
CA TRP A 101 -11.12 -8.85 -9.14
C TRP A 101 -10.39 -9.56 -10.27
N ALA A 102 -11.11 -10.35 -11.08
CA ALA A 102 -10.54 -11.20 -12.12
C ALA A 102 -10.56 -10.57 -13.53
N THR A 103 -10.68 -9.24 -13.65
CA THR A 103 -10.71 -8.53 -14.94
C THR A 103 -9.48 -7.66 -15.13
#